data_AF-A0A834B560-F1
#
_entry.id   AF-A0A834B560-F1
#
_cell.length_a   1.000
_cell.length_b   1.000
_cell.length_c   1.000
_cell.angle_alpha   90.00
_cell.angle_beta   90.00
_cell.angle_gamma   90.00
#
_symmetry.space_group_name_H-M   'P 1'
#
loop_
_entity.id
_entity.type
_entity.pdbx_description
1 polymer ?
#
loop_
_entity_poly.entity_id
_entity_poly.type
_entity_poly.pdbx_seq_one_letter_code
_entity_poly.pdbx_strand_id
1 'polypeptide(L)'
;MLRNFIQTEAVVSKPFSLFDLSSVGLFGAETQQSKVAPSSAASRPVLSSRSDQSQKNEVFLDVVERLSVLIASNGSLLKVDVQGEIRLKSFLPSGSEMRIGLTEEFCVGKSELRGYGPGIRVDEVSFHSSVYLDEFESHRILRLQPPQGELTVMRYQLSDDLPSPLPFRLFPSVQWDRSTGRLHVYLKLRCDLPPKSQALNIRLHLPLPRGVVRLVCVHCGVLGGFTSFPERQDSTVGVELGCS
;
A
#
# COMPACT_ATOMS: atom_id res chain seq x y z
N MET A 1 0.42 8.26 -3.80
CA MET A 1 1.19 7.09 -3.34
C MET A 1 2.63 7.48 -3.21
N LEU A 2 3.28 7.19 -2.08
CA LEU A 2 4.73 7.31 -1.94
C LEU A 2 5.42 6.41 -2.99
N ARG A 3 6.42 6.94 -3.70
CA ARG A 3 7.21 6.14 -4.63
C ARG A 3 8.07 5.18 -3.83
N ASN A 4 8.01 3.90 -4.16
CA ASN A 4 8.79 2.86 -3.48
C ASN A 4 10.28 3.04 -3.84
N PHE A 5 11.04 3.68 -2.95
CA PHE A 5 12.48 3.86 -3.08
C PHE A 5 13.20 2.85 -2.18
N ILE A 6 13.79 1.83 -2.79
CA ILE A 6 14.42 0.71 -2.09
C ILE A 6 15.91 0.96 -1.97
N GLN A 7 16.38 1.34 -0.78
CA GLN A 7 17.80 1.40 -0.44
C GLN A 7 18.13 0.28 0.54
N THR A 8 18.90 -0.71 0.08
CA THR A 8 19.06 -2.02 0.74
C THR A 8 20.37 -2.22 1.49
N GLU A 9 21.23 -1.20 1.54
CA GLU A 9 22.42 -1.19 2.39
C GLU A 9 22.35 -0.02 3.37
N ALA A 10 22.70 -0.29 4.63
CA ALA A 10 22.87 0.75 5.63
C ALA A 10 24.14 1.56 5.29
N VAL A 11 23.95 2.69 4.62
CA VAL A 11 25.06 3.60 4.27
C VAL A 11 25.58 4.24 5.56
N VAL A 12 26.70 3.72 6.07
CA VAL A 12 27.49 4.41 7.10
C VAL A 12 27.94 5.74 6.51
N SER A 13 27.47 6.84 7.10
CA SER A 13 27.59 8.17 6.53
C SER A 13 29.05 8.61 6.38
N LYS A 14 29.56 8.56 5.15
CA LYS A 14 30.55 9.54 4.67
C LYS A 14 29.81 10.85 4.37
N PRO A 15 30.46 12.03 4.48
CA PRO A 15 29.82 13.30 4.14
C PRO A 15 29.28 13.25 2.70
N PHE A 16 27.99 13.54 2.53
CA PHE A 16 27.31 13.39 1.25
C PHE A 16 27.65 14.55 0.30
N SER A 17 27.68 14.24 -1.01
CA SER A 17 27.86 15.24 -2.07
C SER A 17 26.81 14.99 -3.16
N LEU A 18 26.13 16.04 -3.60
CA LEU A 18 25.04 15.96 -4.58
C LEU A 18 25.50 15.57 -6.00
N PHE A 19 26.80 15.49 -6.26
CA PHE A 19 27.36 15.23 -7.59
C PHE A 19 27.38 13.74 -8.01
N ASP A 20 27.27 12.80 -7.06
CA ASP A 20 27.36 11.35 -7.32
C ASP A 20 26.13 10.76 -8.05
N LEU A 21 25.04 11.53 -8.22
CA LEU A 21 23.83 11.09 -8.92
C LEU A 21 23.92 11.11 -10.46
N SER A 22 25.07 11.50 -11.03
CA SER A 22 25.22 11.80 -12.47
C SER A 22 25.81 10.69 -13.34
N SER A 23 26.20 9.54 -12.76
CA SER A 23 26.97 8.50 -13.46
C SER A 23 26.36 7.09 -13.37
N VAL A 24 25.30 6.83 -14.14
CA VAL A 24 24.87 5.45 -14.48
C VAL A 24 25.16 5.19 -15.95
N GLY A 25 26.31 4.55 -16.20
CA GLY A 25 26.78 4.18 -17.52
C GLY A 25 26.00 3.02 -18.16
N LEU A 26 26.27 2.84 -19.46
CA LEU A 26 25.64 1.87 -20.35
C LEU A 26 26.16 0.42 -20.11
N PHE A 27 25.40 -0.58 -20.58
CA PHE A 27 25.70 -2.03 -20.68
C PHE A 27 25.60 -2.95 -19.44
N GLY A 28 25.09 -4.17 -19.68
CA GLY A 28 25.34 -5.36 -18.85
C GLY A 28 24.08 -5.99 -18.25
N ALA A 29 23.75 -7.22 -18.63
CA ALA A 29 22.61 -7.97 -18.10
C ALA A 29 22.98 -8.79 -16.85
N GLU A 30 22.42 -8.44 -15.69
CA GLU A 30 22.29 -9.34 -14.54
C GLU A 30 20.91 -9.20 -13.87
N THR A 31 20.39 -10.28 -13.30
CA THR A 31 18.99 -10.41 -12.89
C THR A 31 18.65 -9.65 -11.61
N GLN A 32 17.75 -8.67 -11.72
CA GLN A 32 17.31 -7.80 -10.60
C GLN A 32 16.52 -8.50 -9.47
N GLN A 33 16.44 -9.83 -9.46
CA GLN A 33 15.68 -10.62 -8.48
C GLN A 33 16.44 -10.90 -7.16
N SER A 34 17.72 -10.55 -7.09
CA SER A 34 18.63 -10.92 -5.99
C SER A 34 18.60 -9.98 -4.76
N LYS A 35 18.10 -8.74 -4.90
CA LYS A 35 18.35 -7.65 -3.93
C LYS A 35 17.17 -7.25 -3.03
N VAL A 36 16.15 -8.10 -2.85
CA VAL A 36 15.00 -7.81 -1.98
C VAL A 36 14.78 -8.96 -1.02
N ALA A 37 14.65 -8.67 0.28
CA ALA A 37 14.27 -9.68 1.26
C ALA A 37 12.84 -10.19 0.95
N PRO A 38 12.56 -11.51 1.03
CA PRO A 38 11.23 -12.03 0.77
C PRO A 38 10.22 -11.44 1.76
N SER A 39 8.94 -11.30 1.38
CA SER A 39 7.90 -10.68 2.22
C SER A 39 7.73 -11.33 3.61
N SER A 40 8.17 -12.58 3.77
CA SER A 40 8.23 -13.30 5.05
C SER A 40 9.35 -12.85 6.00
N ALA A 41 10.26 -11.97 5.56
CA ALA A 41 11.31 -11.40 6.40
C ALA A 41 10.74 -10.42 7.44
N ALA A 42 9.74 -9.61 7.07
CA ALA A 42 9.04 -8.71 8.00
C ALA A 42 8.34 -9.48 9.14
N SER A 43 7.85 -10.70 8.88
CA SER A 43 7.24 -11.58 9.89
C SER A 43 8.22 -12.29 10.84
N ARG A 44 9.54 -12.10 10.70
CA ARG A 44 10.52 -12.72 11.61
C ARG A 44 10.37 -12.19 13.04
N PRO A 45 10.36 -13.04 14.08
CA PRO A 45 10.31 -12.59 15.47
C PRO A 45 11.62 -11.87 15.85
N VAL A 46 11.52 -10.91 16.76
CA VAL A 46 12.67 -10.09 17.23
C VAL A 46 13.62 -10.88 18.14
N LEU A 47 13.12 -11.94 18.77
CA LEU A 47 13.88 -12.80 19.67
C LEU A 47 14.56 -13.95 18.91
N SER A 48 15.84 -13.78 18.57
CA SER A 48 16.70 -14.87 18.14
C SER A 48 17.19 -15.69 19.34
N SER A 49 17.16 -17.02 19.22
CA SER A 49 17.68 -17.94 20.25
C SER A 49 19.19 -17.72 20.43
N ARG A 50 19.63 -17.65 21.70
CA ARG A 50 21.01 -17.32 22.10
C ARG A 50 22.04 -18.40 21.76
N SER A 51 22.38 -18.55 20.48
CA SER A 51 23.62 -19.18 20.02
C SER A 51 23.89 -18.87 18.55
N ASP A 52 24.91 -18.05 18.33
CA ASP A 52 25.73 -18.03 17.10
C ASP A 52 25.06 -17.68 15.76
N GLN A 53 24.30 -16.58 15.75
CA GLN A 53 24.23 -15.72 14.56
C GLN A 53 24.67 -14.32 14.97
N SER A 54 25.57 -13.71 14.21
CA SER A 54 25.87 -12.29 14.36
C SER A 54 24.55 -11.51 14.31
N GLN A 55 24.36 -10.58 15.25
CA GLN A 55 23.23 -9.64 15.22
C GLN A 55 23.37 -8.83 13.92
N LYS A 56 22.68 -9.26 12.86
CA LYS A 56 22.74 -8.59 11.57
C LYS A 56 22.00 -7.28 11.73
N ASN A 57 22.68 -6.19 11.36
CA ASN A 57 22.14 -4.84 11.38
C ASN A 57 21.09 -4.70 10.25
N GLU A 58 19.93 -5.31 10.44
CA GLU A 58 18.81 -5.36 9.51
C GLU A 58 17.70 -4.39 9.94
N VAL A 59 17.06 -3.77 8.95
CA VAL A 59 15.95 -2.84 9.12
C VAL A 59 14.91 -3.14 8.06
N PHE A 60 13.65 -3.20 8.46
CA PHE A 60 12.51 -3.32 7.55
C PHE A 60 11.61 -2.10 7.70
N LEU A 61 11.15 -1.54 6.58
CA LEU A 61 10.24 -0.41 6.53
C LEU A 61 9.04 -0.79 5.66
N ASP A 62 7.89 -0.90 6.29
CA ASP A 62 6.61 -1.19 5.64
C ASP A 62 5.77 0.10 5.56
N VAL A 63 5.33 0.45 4.36
CA VAL A 63 4.33 1.51 4.13
C VAL A 63 2.97 0.83 3.96
N VAL A 64 2.08 1.05 4.93
CA VAL A 64 0.76 0.40 4.98
C VAL A 64 -0.32 1.46 4.76
N GLU A 65 -0.96 1.44 3.59
CA GLU A 65 -2.04 2.37 3.23
C GLU A 65 -3.40 1.67 3.21
N ARG A 66 -4.41 2.29 3.84
CA ARG A 66 -5.82 1.91 3.75
C ARG A 66 -6.57 2.95 2.93
N LEU A 67 -6.91 2.60 1.70
CA LEU A 67 -7.80 3.37 0.82
C LEU A 67 -9.27 3.05 1.13
N SER A 68 -10.04 4.06 1.51
CA SER A 68 -11.49 4.00 1.68
C SER A 68 -12.16 4.93 0.67
N VAL A 69 -13.18 4.44 -0.04
CA VAL A 69 -13.80 5.17 -1.16
C VAL A 69 -15.31 5.06 -1.08
N LEU A 70 -16.00 6.18 -1.30
CA LEU A 70 -17.43 6.21 -1.57
C LEU A 70 -17.67 6.66 -3.02
N ILE A 71 -18.41 5.87 -3.78
CA ILE A 71 -18.73 6.13 -5.18
C ILE A 71 -20.26 6.22 -5.31
N ALA A 72 -20.76 7.25 -6.00
CA ALA A 72 -22.17 7.43 -6.29
C ALA A 72 -22.67 6.47 -7.38
N SER A 73 -23.99 6.35 -7.51
CA SER A 73 -24.65 5.49 -8.51
C SER A 73 -24.39 5.87 -9.97
N ASN A 74 -24.02 7.13 -10.23
CA ASN A 74 -23.56 7.64 -11.53
C ASN A 74 -22.06 7.36 -11.80
N GLY A 75 -21.34 6.74 -10.86
CA GLY A 75 -19.90 6.49 -10.93
C GLY A 75 -19.01 7.65 -10.47
N SER A 76 -19.56 8.79 -10.04
CA SER A 76 -18.74 9.89 -9.51
C SER A 76 -18.21 9.57 -8.11
N LEU A 77 -16.96 9.93 -7.86
CA LEU A 77 -16.30 9.80 -6.57
C LEU A 77 -16.91 10.82 -5.58
N LEU A 78 -17.48 10.35 -4.47
CA LEU A 78 -18.11 11.18 -3.45
C LEU A 78 -17.17 11.49 -2.27
N LYS A 79 -16.29 10.55 -1.94
CA LYS A 79 -15.26 10.70 -0.91
C LYS A 79 -14.12 9.74 -1.18
N VAL A 80 -12.90 10.19 -0.98
CA VAL A 80 -11.76 9.31 -0.70
C VAL A 80 -11.15 9.69 0.64
N ASP A 81 -10.73 8.68 1.38
CA ASP A 81 -9.88 8.79 2.55
C ASP A 81 -8.74 7.76 2.41
N VAL A 82 -7.49 8.20 2.51
CA VAL A 82 -6.31 7.32 2.61
C VAL A 82 -5.69 7.52 3.98
N GLN A 83 -5.66 6.44 4.77
CA GLN A 83 -5.00 6.39 6.06
C GLN A 83 -3.71 5.56 5.90
N GLY A 84 -2.56 6.20 6.06
CA GLY A 84 -1.24 5.58 5.88
C GLY A 84 -0.45 5.51 7.18
N GLU A 85 0.33 4.44 7.34
CA GLU A 85 1.32 4.30 8.42
C GLU A 85 2.67 3.88 7.83
N ILE A 86 3.76 4.46 8.31
CA ILE A 86 5.12 3.94 8.11
C ILE A 86 5.52 3.15 9.35
N ARG A 87 5.75 1.85 9.17
CA ARG A 87 6.13 0.92 10.23
C ARG A 87 7.58 0.50 10.03
N LEU A 88 8.38 0.65 11.08
CA LEU A 88 9.78 0.31 11.15
C LEU A 88 9.95 -0.94 12.02
N LYS A 89 10.75 -1.89 11.56
CA LYS A 89 11.21 -3.02 12.36
C LYS A 89 12.73 -3.03 12.40
N SER A 90 13.29 -2.68 13.55
CA SER A 90 14.73 -2.49 13.75
C SER A 90 15.36 -3.68 14.47
N PHE A 91 16.41 -4.25 13.88
CA PHE A 91 17.34 -5.19 14.52
C PHE A 91 18.69 -4.53 14.83
N LEU A 92 18.78 -3.20 14.73
CA LEU A 92 19.98 -2.44 15.07
C LEU A 92 20.25 -2.44 16.59
N PRO A 93 21.51 -2.22 17.02
CA PRO A 93 21.81 -1.93 18.42
C PRO A 93 21.03 -0.72 18.96
N SER A 94 20.65 -0.75 20.23
CA SER A 94 20.00 0.38 20.91
C SER A 94 20.88 1.64 20.85
N GLY A 95 20.30 2.77 20.43
CA GLY A 95 21.01 4.06 20.35
C GLY A 95 21.61 4.38 18.98
N SER A 96 21.54 3.48 17.99
CA SER A 96 21.84 3.82 16.60
C SER A 96 20.91 4.93 16.09
N GLU A 97 21.49 5.99 15.52
CA GLU A 97 20.71 7.02 14.82
C GLU A 97 20.31 6.54 13.41
N MET A 98 19.09 6.87 13.01
CA MET A 98 18.51 6.62 11.70
C MET A 98 17.97 7.92 11.12
N ARG A 99 18.14 8.10 9.81
CA ARG A 99 17.49 9.15 9.01
C ARG A 99 16.64 8.45 7.93
N ILE A 100 15.34 8.74 7.90
CA ILE A 100 14.41 8.26 6.88
C ILE A 100 14.06 9.46 5.99
N GLY A 101 14.56 9.46 4.75
CA GLY A 101 14.16 10.45 3.74
C GLY A 101 12.79 10.12 3.16
N LEU A 102 11.91 11.11 3.09
CA LEU A 102 10.65 11.04 2.35
C LEU A 102 10.80 11.72 0.98
N THR A 103 9.79 11.55 0.13
CA THR A 103 9.66 12.25 -1.16
C THR A 103 9.69 13.77 -0.94
N GLU A 104 10.49 14.53 -1.71
CA GLU A 104 10.65 15.99 -1.52
C GLU A 104 9.32 16.74 -1.65
N GLU A 105 8.47 16.28 -2.57
CA GLU A 105 7.14 16.84 -2.81
C GLU A 105 6.08 16.39 -1.78
N PHE A 106 6.47 15.70 -0.70
CA PHE A 106 5.60 15.40 0.43
C PHE A 106 5.26 16.70 1.17
N CYS A 107 3.99 17.08 1.28
CA CYS A 107 3.58 18.36 1.85
C CYS A 107 2.44 18.15 2.85
N VAL A 108 2.51 18.81 4.01
CA VAL A 108 1.51 18.71 5.09
C VAL A 108 0.62 19.96 5.08
N GLY A 109 -0.69 19.76 5.15
CA GLY A 109 -1.66 20.85 5.23
C GLY A 109 -1.65 21.77 4.01
N LYS A 110 -1.82 23.09 4.23
CA LYS A 110 -1.83 24.10 3.16
C LYS A 110 -0.44 24.67 2.84
N SER A 111 0.63 23.96 3.20
CA SER A 111 2.00 24.36 2.83
C SER A 111 2.16 24.40 1.31
N GLU A 112 2.94 25.36 0.80
CA GLU A 112 3.18 25.47 -0.65
C GLU A 112 3.92 24.22 -1.16
N LEU A 113 3.48 23.70 -2.31
CA LEU A 113 4.12 22.58 -2.98
C LEU A 113 5.54 22.99 -3.40
N ARG A 114 6.56 22.41 -2.76
CA ARG A 114 7.94 22.53 -3.24
C ARG A 114 8.16 21.52 -4.36
N GLY A 115 8.54 22.02 -5.54
CA GLY A 115 8.85 21.21 -6.73
C GLY A 115 7.89 21.42 -7.91
N TYR A 116 8.28 20.89 -9.07
CA TYR A 116 7.52 21.01 -10.33
C TYR A 116 6.67 19.76 -10.65
N GLY A 117 6.42 18.90 -9.66
CA GLY A 117 5.73 17.61 -9.82
C GLY A 117 4.37 17.53 -9.13
N PRO A 118 3.57 16.48 -9.41
CA PRO A 118 2.35 16.16 -8.65
C PRO A 118 2.74 15.70 -7.24
N GLY A 119 2.78 16.64 -6.30
CA GLY A 119 3.22 16.39 -4.93
C GLY A 119 2.28 15.51 -4.12
N ILE A 120 2.81 14.89 -3.07
CA ILE A 120 2.03 14.09 -2.12
C ILE A 120 1.58 15.01 -1.01
N ARG A 121 0.40 15.62 -1.21
CA ARG A 121 -0.23 16.41 -0.16
C ARG A 121 -0.92 15.48 0.84
N VAL A 122 -0.69 15.69 2.14
CA VAL A 122 -1.42 15.05 3.24
C VAL A 122 -2.07 16.14 4.08
N ASP A 123 -3.28 15.91 4.58
CA ASP A 123 -3.99 16.90 5.37
C ASP A 123 -3.53 16.88 6.84
N GLU A 124 -3.31 15.68 7.38
CA GLU A 124 -2.86 15.46 8.75
C GLU A 124 -1.68 14.47 8.79
N VAL A 125 -0.76 14.70 9.73
CA VAL A 125 0.34 13.78 10.03
C VAL A 125 0.56 13.74 11.54
N SER A 126 0.89 12.56 12.07
CA SER A 126 1.34 12.37 13.43
C SER A 126 2.63 11.56 13.43
N PHE A 127 3.59 11.98 14.25
CA PHE A 127 4.90 11.33 14.38
C PHE A 127 5.00 10.63 15.73
N HIS A 128 5.79 9.56 15.80
CA HIS A 128 6.15 8.97 17.07
C HIS A 128 7.02 9.92 17.91
N SER A 129 6.94 9.84 19.23
CA SER A 129 7.69 10.72 20.15
C SER A 129 9.22 10.57 20.07
N SER A 130 9.72 9.50 19.45
CA SER A 130 11.14 9.28 19.18
C SER A 130 11.64 9.90 17.87
N VAL A 131 10.79 10.63 17.14
CA VAL A 131 11.13 11.28 15.87
C VAL A 131 11.44 12.75 16.11
N TYR A 132 12.65 13.15 15.74
CA TYR A 132 13.08 14.54 15.64
C TYR A 132 12.72 15.08 14.25
N LEU A 133 12.14 16.28 14.24
CA LEU A 133 11.61 16.96 13.04
C LEU A 133 12.50 18.14 12.59
N ASP A 134 13.69 18.26 13.17
CA ASP A 134 14.71 19.27 12.89
C ASP A 134 15.13 19.32 11.41
N GLU A 135 15.17 18.16 10.75
CA GLU A 135 15.48 18.06 9.31
C GLU A 135 14.23 17.96 8.40
N PHE A 136 13.02 17.84 8.98
CA PHE A 136 11.80 17.53 8.21
C PHE A 136 11.29 18.69 7.36
N GLU A 137 11.28 19.92 7.88
CA GLU A 137 10.74 21.08 7.16
C GLU A 137 11.59 21.48 5.94
N SER A 138 12.91 21.30 6.03
CA SER A 138 13.87 21.66 4.98
C SER A 138 14.17 20.53 4.00
N HIS A 139 14.33 19.30 4.50
CA HIS A 139 14.86 18.17 3.73
C HIS A 139 13.92 16.96 3.65
N ARG A 140 12.74 17.00 4.30
CA ARG A 140 11.82 15.86 4.41
C ARG A 140 12.46 14.61 5.02
N ILE A 141 13.44 14.82 5.91
CA ILE A 141 14.11 13.75 6.66
C ILE A 141 13.47 13.63 8.04
N LEU A 142 13.11 12.40 8.43
CA LEU A 142 12.76 12.03 9.79
C LEU A 142 13.99 11.45 10.48
N ARG A 143 14.49 12.12 11.53
CA ARG A 143 15.64 11.65 12.31
C ARG A 143 15.14 10.96 13.57
N LEU A 144 15.62 9.76 13.89
CA LEU A 144 15.16 9.00 15.05
C LEU A 144 16.22 8.04 15.58
N GLN A 145 16.14 7.70 16.86
CA GLN A 145 16.85 6.57 17.47
C GLN A 145 15.82 5.49 17.83
N PRO A 146 15.58 4.51 16.94
CA PRO A 146 14.52 3.53 17.16
C PRO A 146 14.91 2.51 18.24
N PRO A 147 13.97 2.05 19.08
CA PRO A 147 14.18 0.86 19.91
C PRO A 147 14.29 -0.39 19.01
N GLN A 148 14.79 -1.49 19.58
CA GLN A 148 14.73 -2.79 18.92
C GLN A 148 13.28 -3.28 18.82
N GLY A 149 12.95 -3.92 17.70
CA GLY A 149 11.60 -4.38 17.39
C GLY A 149 10.80 -3.40 16.55
N GLU A 150 9.48 -3.39 16.73
CA GLU A 150 8.53 -2.72 15.85
C GLU A 150 8.12 -1.33 16.37
N LEU A 151 8.06 -0.35 15.48
CA LEU A 151 7.73 1.05 15.74
C LEU A 151 6.90 1.64 14.60
N THR A 152 5.73 2.20 14.89
CA THR A 152 5.04 3.07 13.90
C THR A 152 5.70 4.44 13.91
N VAL A 153 6.50 4.77 12.90
CA VAL A 153 7.30 6.01 12.82
C VAL A 153 6.39 7.23 12.63
N MET A 154 5.43 7.12 11.71
CA MET A 154 4.44 8.15 11.45
C MET A 154 3.13 7.56 10.95
N ARG A 155 2.04 8.32 11.14
CA ARG A 155 0.75 8.11 10.47
C ARG A 155 0.39 9.37 9.69
N TYR A 156 -0.23 9.21 8.54
CA TYR A 156 -0.69 10.32 7.70
C TYR A 156 -2.09 10.06 7.15
N GLN A 157 -2.82 11.13 6.88
CA GLN A 157 -4.15 11.07 6.29
C GLN A 157 -4.26 12.04 5.11
N LEU A 158 -4.91 11.56 4.05
CA LEU A 158 -5.25 12.32 2.83
C LEU A 158 -6.76 12.18 2.63
N SER A 159 -7.46 13.30 2.48
CA SER A 159 -8.86 13.33 2.02
C SER A 159 -8.98 13.92 0.60
N ASP A 160 -9.95 13.39 -0.15
CA ASP A 160 -10.52 13.92 -1.40
C ASP A 160 -9.60 14.09 -2.64
N ASP A 161 -8.28 14.31 -2.50
CA ASP A 161 -7.35 14.51 -3.63
C ASP A 161 -6.41 13.30 -3.86
N LEU A 162 -6.86 12.32 -4.65
CA LEU A 162 -6.02 11.17 -5.00
C LEU A 162 -4.98 11.51 -6.08
N PRO A 163 -3.67 11.34 -5.81
CA PRO A 163 -2.61 11.55 -6.82
C PRO A 163 -2.54 10.43 -7.88
N SER A 164 -3.44 9.44 -7.83
CA SER A 164 -3.46 8.27 -8.72
C SER A 164 -4.88 7.73 -8.87
N PRO A 165 -5.28 7.18 -10.03
CA PRO A 165 -6.60 6.57 -10.22
C PRO A 165 -6.85 5.41 -9.24
N LEU A 166 -8.12 5.11 -9.00
CA LEU A 166 -8.52 4.00 -8.15
C LEU A 166 -7.98 2.65 -8.68
N PRO A 167 -7.49 1.76 -7.79
CA PRO A 167 -6.94 0.46 -8.20
C PRO A 167 -8.00 -0.51 -8.73
N PHE A 168 -9.29 -0.23 -8.46
CA PHE A 168 -10.41 -1.02 -8.98
C PHE A 168 -11.55 -0.10 -9.45
N ARG A 169 -12.24 -0.53 -10.52
CA ARG A 169 -13.48 0.07 -11.00
C ARG A 169 -14.56 -0.99 -11.12
N LEU A 170 -15.68 -0.78 -10.41
CA LEU A 170 -16.85 -1.65 -10.45
C LEU A 170 -17.89 -1.07 -11.42
N PHE A 171 -18.34 -1.90 -12.37
CA PHE A 171 -19.41 -1.57 -13.31
C PHE A 171 -20.62 -2.47 -13.00
N PRO A 172 -21.58 -2.00 -12.17
CA PRO A 172 -22.80 -2.73 -11.89
C PRO A 172 -23.85 -2.48 -12.99
N SER A 173 -24.62 -3.51 -13.33
CA SER A 173 -25.84 -3.41 -14.12
C SER A 173 -26.94 -4.24 -13.46
N VAL A 174 -28.13 -3.67 -13.32
CA VAL A 174 -29.27 -4.30 -12.67
C VAL A 174 -30.47 -4.23 -13.61
N GLN A 175 -31.06 -5.39 -13.89
CA GLN A 175 -32.22 -5.54 -14.77
C GLN A 175 -33.31 -6.30 -14.01
N TRP A 176 -34.53 -5.78 -14.03
CA TRP A 176 -35.68 -6.42 -13.39
C TRP A 176 -36.65 -6.94 -14.44
N ASP A 177 -36.78 -8.26 -14.52
CA ASP A 177 -37.78 -8.91 -15.35
C ASP A 177 -39.12 -8.96 -14.59
N ARG A 178 -40.04 -8.08 -14.99
CA ARG A 178 -41.40 -8.00 -14.45
C ARG A 178 -42.25 -9.24 -14.75
N SER A 179 -41.91 -10.01 -15.79
CA SER A 179 -42.70 -11.18 -16.20
C SER A 179 -42.39 -12.42 -15.37
N THR A 180 -41.12 -12.62 -14.99
CA THR A 180 -40.69 -13.75 -14.13
C THR A 180 -40.45 -13.36 -12.68
N GLY A 181 -40.50 -12.07 -12.34
CA GLY A 181 -40.19 -11.55 -11.01
C GLY A 181 -38.70 -11.69 -10.63
N ARG A 182 -37.81 -11.77 -11.63
CA ARG A 182 -36.37 -12.02 -11.42
C ARG A 182 -35.56 -10.75 -11.48
N LEU A 183 -34.62 -10.61 -10.54
CA LEU A 183 -33.60 -9.58 -10.54
C LEU A 183 -32.31 -10.16 -11.14
N HIS A 184 -31.91 -9.66 -12.30
CA HIS A 184 -30.62 -9.95 -12.92
C HIS A 184 -29.61 -8.88 -12.50
N VAL A 185 -28.50 -9.29 -11.92
CA VAL A 185 -27.42 -8.40 -11.46
C VAL A 185 -26.11 -8.85 -12.11
N TYR A 186 -25.48 -7.95 -12.86
CA TYR A 186 -24.19 -8.14 -13.48
C TYR A 186 -23.18 -7.20 -12.81
N LEU A 187 -22.07 -7.75 -12.32
CA LEU A 187 -21.02 -7.00 -11.64
C LEU A 187 -19.68 -7.28 -12.35
N LYS A 188 -19.16 -6.28 -13.06
CA LYS A 188 -17.84 -6.35 -13.68
C LYS A 188 -16.84 -5.57 -12.84
N LEU A 189 -15.88 -6.25 -12.22
CA LEU A 189 -14.76 -5.63 -11.51
C LEU A 189 -13.55 -5.56 -12.43
N ARG A 190 -13.09 -4.34 -12.74
CA ARG A 190 -11.83 -4.09 -13.44
C ARG A 190 -10.75 -3.77 -12.41
N CYS A 191 -9.59 -4.40 -12.54
CA CYS A 191 -8.37 -4.01 -11.84
C CYS A 191 -7.59 -3.01 -12.73
N ASP A 192 -7.05 -1.96 -12.12
CA ASP A 192 -6.21 -0.94 -12.77
C ASP A 192 -4.85 -0.78 -12.06
N LEU A 193 -4.43 -1.83 -11.34
CA LEU A 193 -3.09 -1.90 -10.77
C LEU A 193 -2.02 -2.01 -11.89
N PRO A 194 -0.78 -1.54 -11.65
CA PRO A 194 0.32 -1.71 -12.60
C PRO A 194 0.57 -3.19 -12.96
N PRO A 195 1.03 -3.54 -14.18
CA PRO A 195 1.18 -4.95 -14.60
C PRO A 195 2.13 -5.82 -13.77
N LYS A 196 2.97 -5.22 -12.91
CA LYS A 196 3.86 -5.93 -11.96
C LYS A 196 3.20 -6.18 -10.60
N SER A 197 1.98 -5.71 -10.39
CA SER A 197 1.23 -5.78 -9.15
C SER A 197 0.07 -6.76 -9.29
N GLN A 198 -0.25 -7.46 -8.21
CA GLN A 198 -1.38 -8.39 -8.14
C GLN A 198 -2.27 -8.05 -6.96
N ALA A 199 -3.57 -8.19 -7.14
CA ALA A 199 -4.56 -8.04 -6.08
C ALA A 199 -4.84 -9.41 -5.45
N LEU A 200 -4.71 -9.51 -4.13
CA LEU A 200 -4.92 -10.74 -3.37
C LEU A 200 -6.13 -10.58 -2.43
N ASN A 201 -6.77 -11.70 -2.07
CA ASN A 201 -7.87 -11.75 -1.10
C ASN A 201 -9.06 -10.81 -1.42
N ILE A 202 -9.34 -10.57 -2.70
CA ILE A 202 -10.48 -9.75 -3.14
C ILE A 202 -11.78 -10.40 -2.63
N ARG A 203 -12.63 -9.60 -1.98
CA ARG A 203 -13.98 -10.00 -1.53
C ARG A 203 -14.99 -8.98 -2.03
N LEU A 204 -16.10 -9.45 -2.59
CA LEU A 204 -17.21 -8.63 -3.06
C LEU A 204 -18.44 -8.92 -2.21
N HIS A 205 -19.00 -7.90 -1.58
CA HIS A 205 -20.23 -8.01 -0.78
C HIS A 205 -21.38 -7.26 -1.46
N LEU A 206 -22.38 -8.01 -1.92
CA LEU A 206 -23.60 -7.48 -2.54
C LEU A 206 -24.77 -7.60 -1.54
N PRO A 207 -25.30 -6.49 -0.98
CA PRO A 207 -26.51 -6.56 -0.17
C PRO A 207 -27.71 -6.92 -1.05
N LEU A 208 -28.48 -7.93 -0.64
CA LEU A 208 -29.68 -8.39 -1.34
C LEU A 208 -30.96 -7.81 -0.70
N PRO A 209 -32.02 -7.51 -1.49
CA PRO A 209 -33.33 -7.16 -0.94
C PRO A 209 -33.91 -8.29 -0.07
N ARG A 210 -34.62 -7.92 1.01
CA ARG A 210 -35.20 -8.88 1.98
C ARG A 210 -36.20 -9.89 1.38
N GLY A 211 -36.76 -9.60 0.21
CA GLY A 211 -37.67 -10.49 -0.52
C GLY A 211 -37.01 -11.51 -1.44
N VAL A 212 -35.66 -11.56 -1.52
CA VAL A 212 -34.96 -12.54 -2.35
C VAL A 212 -35.05 -13.94 -1.73
N VAL A 213 -35.91 -14.79 -2.30
CA VAL A 213 -36.07 -16.20 -1.90
C VAL A 213 -35.03 -17.14 -2.48
N ARG A 214 -34.34 -16.76 -3.55
CA ARG A 214 -33.30 -17.57 -4.21
C ARG A 214 -32.30 -16.71 -4.97
N LEU A 215 -31.02 -16.95 -4.75
CA LEU A 215 -29.91 -16.45 -5.58
C LEU A 215 -29.39 -17.59 -6.48
N VAL A 216 -28.98 -17.28 -7.71
CA VAL A 216 -28.26 -18.21 -8.58
C VAL A 216 -27.10 -17.45 -9.23
N CYS A 217 -25.86 -17.87 -8.94
CA CYS A 217 -24.70 -17.46 -9.70
C CYS A 217 -24.67 -18.23 -11.04
N VAL A 218 -24.64 -17.50 -12.16
CA VAL A 218 -24.68 -18.11 -13.51
C VAL A 218 -23.30 -18.18 -14.15
N HIS A 219 -22.37 -17.27 -13.79
CA HIS A 219 -21.01 -17.25 -14.34
C HIS A 219 -20.02 -16.72 -13.31
N CYS A 220 -18.91 -17.45 -13.10
CA CYS A 220 -17.88 -17.13 -12.10
C CYS A 220 -16.48 -17.52 -12.62
N GLY A 221 -16.03 -16.87 -13.69
CA GLY A 221 -14.72 -17.11 -14.29
C GLY A 221 -13.62 -16.24 -13.69
N VAL A 222 -12.40 -16.78 -13.56
CA VAL A 222 -11.16 -16.00 -13.43
C VAL A 222 -10.25 -16.38 -14.58
N LEU A 223 -9.85 -15.43 -15.41
CA LEU A 223 -8.76 -15.65 -16.37
C LEU A 223 -7.40 -15.58 -15.63
N GLY A 224 -7.09 -16.65 -14.90
CA GLY A 224 -5.78 -16.91 -14.29
C GLY A 224 -5.71 -16.84 -12.75
N GLY A 225 -5.49 -17.99 -12.10
CA GLY A 225 -4.79 -18.08 -10.80
C GLY A 225 -5.62 -18.19 -9.51
N PHE A 226 -5.84 -19.44 -9.06
CA PHE A 226 -6.13 -19.94 -7.69
C PHE A 226 -7.06 -19.17 -6.72
N THR A 227 -8.07 -19.91 -6.24
CA THR A 227 -8.99 -19.54 -5.15
C THR A 227 -8.80 -20.44 -3.93
N SER A 228 -9.14 -19.93 -2.74
CA SER A 228 -9.56 -20.77 -1.60
C SER A 228 -10.53 -20.02 -0.70
N PHE A 229 -11.57 -20.73 -0.23
CA PHE A 229 -12.57 -20.24 0.72
C PHE A 229 -12.68 -21.26 1.86
N PRO A 230 -12.61 -20.87 3.14
CA PRO A 230 -12.85 -21.77 4.25
C PRO A 230 -14.36 -22.02 4.43
N GLU A 231 -14.67 -23.23 4.89
CA GLU A 231 -16.03 -23.77 4.95
C GLU A 231 -16.73 -23.41 6.26
N ARG A 232 -17.86 -22.66 6.19
CA ARG A 232 -19.12 -22.94 6.92
C ARG A 232 -20.18 -21.86 6.67
N GLN A 233 -21.33 -22.31 6.16
CA GLN A 233 -22.67 -21.71 6.32
C GLN A 233 -22.77 -20.19 6.45
N ASP A 234 -22.57 -19.47 5.34
CA ASP A 234 -23.65 -18.65 4.78
C ASP A 234 -23.41 -18.35 3.28
N SER A 235 -24.49 -18.12 2.54
CA SER A 235 -24.55 -18.31 1.08
C SER A 235 -23.61 -17.40 0.26
N THR A 236 -22.59 -17.95 -0.39
CA THR A 236 -21.57 -17.18 -1.16
C THR A 236 -21.77 -17.19 -2.70
N VAL A 237 -21.37 -16.05 -3.27
CA VAL A 237 -21.52 -15.45 -4.61
C VAL A 237 -20.65 -16.09 -5.73
N GLY A 238 -20.89 -15.66 -6.97
CA GLY A 238 -19.88 -15.45 -8.05
C GLY A 238 -20.43 -14.39 -9.05
N VAL A 239 -19.73 -13.40 -9.62
CA VAL A 239 -18.31 -12.93 -9.70
C VAL A 239 -17.47 -13.47 -10.89
N GLU A 240 -17.53 -12.79 -12.04
CA GLU A 240 -16.56 -12.98 -13.15
C GLU A 240 -15.48 -11.88 -13.16
N LEU A 241 -14.22 -12.32 -13.28
CA LEU A 241 -12.99 -11.56 -13.11
C LEU A 241 -12.12 -11.67 -14.36
N GLY A 242 -11.81 -10.52 -14.95
CA GLY A 242 -10.84 -10.39 -16.04
C GLY A 242 -9.80 -9.32 -15.71
N CYS A 243 -8.54 -9.70 -15.65
CA CYS A 243 -7.40 -8.80 -15.59
C CYS A 243 -6.67 -8.87 -16.94
N SER A 244 -6.23 -7.72 -17.45
CA SER A 244 -5.45 -7.58 -18.69
C SER A 244 -4.22 -6.72 -18.42
#